data_AF-A0A520DCK8-F1
#
_entry.id   AF-A0A520DCK8-F1
#
_cell.length_a   1.000
_cell.length_b   1.000
_cell.length_c   1.000
_cell.angle_alpha   90.00
_cell.angle_beta   90.00
_cell.angle_gamma   90.00
#
_symmetry.space_group_name_H-M   'P 1'
#
loop_
_entity.id
_entity.type
_entity.pdbx_description
1 polymer ?
#
loop_
_entity_poly.entity_id
_entity_poly.type
_entity_poly.pdbx_seq_one_letter_code
_entity_poly.pdbx_strand_id
1 'polypeptide(L)'
;MKAYKSFKYSKLKSPAILLLIIVLIQGCSSTKYIPDYQAIVKKVTIDSVDAKFEEQAYNYVQKDIRPSSAFSINVPLYNLFNTKDGKYKTTDIKPFGSPPAILDSALVEISRNQIEKFLKGKGYFQAKVTSDIKVNEKKAEVKFKAQPGPASYIRKISDSIFTPQVRAVYHKEKPTFTHLHEGMQYDSDSLSYERDQIYRIMKENGYYEFLRPFVNFDVIET
;
A
#
# COMPACT_ATOMS: atom_id res chain seq x y z
N MET A 1 -2.71 -49.26 -31.17
CA MET A 1 -2.84 -48.13 -32.11
C MET A 1 -3.59 -46.99 -31.42
N LYS A 2 -2.91 -45.87 -31.10
CA LYS A 2 -3.56 -44.61 -30.71
C LYS A 2 -2.83 -43.48 -31.44
N ALA A 3 -3.53 -42.86 -32.40
CA ALA A 3 -3.01 -41.77 -33.21
C ALA A 3 -3.05 -40.47 -32.39
N TYR A 4 -1.88 -39.93 -32.05
CA TYR A 4 -1.78 -38.54 -31.64
C TYR A 4 -1.93 -37.66 -32.88
N LYS A 5 -3.05 -36.96 -33.01
CA LYS A 5 -3.19 -35.85 -33.97
C LYS A 5 -2.25 -34.73 -33.52
N SER A 6 -1.17 -34.53 -34.27
CA SER A 6 -0.30 -33.38 -34.08
C SER A 6 -1.09 -32.10 -34.36
N PHE A 7 -1.12 -31.21 -33.36
CA PHE A 7 -1.68 -29.88 -33.50
C PHE A 7 -0.78 -29.12 -34.48
N LYS A 8 -1.21 -28.99 -35.74
CA LYS A 8 -0.49 -28.18 -36.73
C LYS A 8 -0.54 -26.73 -36.26
N TYR A 9 0.61 -26.21 -35.83
CA TYR A 9 0.81 -24.77 -35.68
C TYR A 9 0.54 -24.11 -37.04
N SER A 10 -0.63 -23.51 -37.17
CA SER A 10 -0.94 -22.59 -38.27
C SER A 10 0.07 -21.45 -38.17
N LYS A 11 1.02 -21.39 -39.10
CA LYS A 11 1.88 -20.21 -39.27
C LYS A 11 0.93 -19.04 -39.48
N LEU A 12 0.90 -18.08 -38.57
CA LEU A 12 0.17 -16.83 -38.71
C LEU A 12 0.82 -16.06 -39.87
N LYS A 13 0.43 -16.38 -41.12
CA LYS A 13 1.14 -15.99 -42.34
C LYS A 13 0.85 -14.57 -42.82
N SER A 14 -0.04 -13.84 -42.16
CA SER A 14 -0.43 -12.52 -42.63
C SER A 14 0.16 -11.44 -41.72
N PRO A 15 1.29 -10.79 -42.10
CA PRO A 15 1.78 -9.60 -41.41
C PRO A 15 0.70 -8.51 -41.32
N ALA A 16 -0.33 -8.56 -42.18
CA ALA A 16 -1.49 -7.68 -42.12
C ALA A 16 -2.35 -7.87 -40.85
N ILE A 17 -2.46 -9.08 -40.29
CA ILE A 17 -3.21 -9.32 -39.03
C ILE A 17 -2.43 -8.73 -37.84
N LEU A 18 -1.10 -8.86 -37.86
CA LEU A 18 -0.23 -8.27 -36.86
C LEU A 18 -0.26 -6.72 -36.96
N LEU A 19 -0.20 -6.17 -38.17
CA LEU A 19 -0.36 -4.74 -38.44
C LEU A 19 -1.73 -4.21 -38.03
N LEU A 20 -2.82 -4.96 -38.29
CA LEU A 20 -4.17 -4.59 -37.85
C LEU A 20 -4.27 -4.54 -36.33
N ILE A 21 -3.69 -5.53 -35.64
CA ILE A 21 -3.58 -5.51 -34.17
C ILE A 21 -2.81 -4.29 -33.71
N ILE A 22 -1.63 -3.99 -34.29
CA ILE A 22 -0.79 -2.83 -33.94
C ILE A 22 -1.53 -1.50 -34.15
N VAL A 23 -2.30 -1.36 -35.23
CA VAL A 23 -3.09 -0.15 -35.51
C VAL A 23 -4.24 0.01 -34.51
N LEU A 24 -4.88 -1.08 -34.08
CA LEU A 24 -5.95 -1.04 -33.08
C LEU A 24 -5.46 -0.63 -31.68
N ILE A 25 -4.19 -0.90 -31.34
CA ILE A 25 -3.61 -0.50 -30.04
C ILE A 25 -3.31 1.00 -29.96
N GLN A 26 -3.10 1.69 -31.10
CA GLN A 26 -2.74 3.11 -31.14
C GLN A 26 -3.93 4.05 -30.84
N GLY A 27 -5.18 3.56 -30.87
CA GLY A 27 -6.39 4.39 -30.71
C GLY A 27 -6.92 4.54 -29.28
N CYS A 28 -6.37 3.82 -28.30
CA CYS A 28 -6.88 3.84 -26.92
C CYS A 28 -6.24 4.97 -26.10
N SER A 29 -6.66 6.22 -26.34
CA SER A 29 -6.41 7.27 -25.36
C SER A 29 -7.21 7.00 -24.08
N SER A 30 -6.52 6.60 -23.02
CA SER A 30 -7.16 6.31 -21.72
C SER A 30 -7.93 7.49 -21.13
N THR A 31 -7.65 8.73 -21.56
CA THR A 31 -8.27 9.96 -21.03
C THR A 31 -9.50 10.40 -21.82
N LYS A 32 -9.90 9.66 -22.87
CA LYS A 32 -11.01 10.02 -23.77
C LYS A 32 -12.36 10.16 -23.05
N TYR A 33 -12.62 9.31 -22.06
CA TYR A 33 -13.95 9.15 -21.45
C TYR A 33 -14.18 9.99 -20.20
N ILE A 34 -13.17 10.75 -19.76
CA ILE A 34 -13.25 11.62 -18.58
C ILE A 34 -13.46 13.09 -18.97
N PRO A 35 -14.21 13.86 -18.16
CA PRO A 35 -14.36 15.31 -18.33
C PRO A 35 -13.03 16.08 -18.34
N ASP A 36 -13.03 17.30 -18.86
CA ASP A 36 -11.82 18.12 -19.00
C ASP A 36 -11.23 18.60 -17.66
N TYR A 37 -12.05 18.68 -16.61
CA TYR A 37 -11.61 19.06 -15.27
C TYR A 37 -11.01 17.88 -14.47
N GLN A 38 -11.01 16.66 -15.03
CA GLN A 38 -10.46 15.47 -14.37
C GLN A 38 -9.11 15.08 -14.97
N ALA A 39 -8.33 14.34 -14.18
CA ALA A 39 -7.10 13.72 -14.63
C ALA A 39 -7.01 12.27 -14.13
N ILE A 40 -6.36 11.40 -14.92
CA ILE A 40 -6.05 10.02 -14.54
C ILE A 40 -4.65 9.99 -13.95
N VAL A 41 -4.50 9.45 -12.74
CA VAL A 41 -3.20 9.20 -12.14
C VAL A 41 -2.49 8.12 -12.97
N LYS A 42 -1.33 8.48 -13.52
CA LYS A 42 -0.47 7.60 -14.32
C LYS A 42 0.73 7.11 -13.56
N LYS A 43 1.20 7.90 -12.59
CA LYS A 43 2.39 7.62 -11.83
C LYS A 43 2.23 8.13 -10.41
N VAL A 44 2.63 7.30 -9.46
CA VAL A 44 2.82 7.69 -8.06
C VAL A 44 4.26 7.35 -7.70
N THR A 45 5.00 8.30 -7.14
CA THR A 45 6.34 8.05 -6.61
C THR A 45 6.46 8.51 -5.16
N ILE A 46 7.29 7.82 -4.39
CA ILE A 46 7.66 8.22 -3.04
C ILE A 46 9.18 8.34 -3.02
N ASP A 47 9.67 9.58 -2.93
CA ASP A 47 11.10 9.88 -2.94
C ASP A 47 11.62 10.01 -1.50
N SER A 48 12.92 9.79 -1.33
CA SER A 48 13.64 10.05 -0.07
C SER A 48 13.15 9.23 1.13
N VAL A 49 12.65 8.02 0.86
CA VAL A 49 12.41 6.97 1.85
C VAL A 49 13.55 5.96 1.79
N ASP A 50 13.95 5.43 2.94
CA ASP A 50 14.96 4.38 3.04
C ASP A 50 14.51 3.12 2.28
N ALA A 51 15.42 2.47 1.53
CA ALA A 51 15.06 1.43 0.56
C ALA A 51 14.30 0.25 1.20
N LYS A 52 14.64 -0.10 2.44
CA LYS A 52 13.96 -1.15 3.21
C LYS A 52 12.47 -0.86 3.51
N PHE A 53 12.04 0.39 3.36
CA PHE A 53 10.68 0.85 3.66
C PHE A 53 9.89 1.27 2.42
N GLU A 54 10.46 1.23 1.21
CA GLU A 54 9.81 1.74 0.00
C GLU A 54 8.48 1.03 -0.29
N GLU A 55 8.47 -0.31 -0.30
CA GLU A 55 7.26 -1.10 -0.52
C GLU A 55 6.20 -0.87 0.57
N GLN A 56 6.64 -0.82 1.83
CA GLN A 56 5.75 -0.59 2.97
C GLN A 56 5.14 0.82 2.91
N ALA A 57 5.93 1.85 2.56
CA ALA A 57 5.46 3.21 2.39
C ALA A 57 4.42 3.31 1.26
N TYR A 58 4.64 2.60 0.14
CA TYR A 58 3.70 2.58 -0.98
C TYR A 58 2.33 1.98 -0.59
N ASN A 59 2.29 1.07 0.39
CA ASN A 59 1.03 0.54 0.91
C ASN A 59 0.16 1.57 1.64
N TYR A 60 0.70 2.74 1.97
CA TYR A 60 -0.04 3.87 2.54
C TYR A 60 -0.57 4.86 1.49
N VAL A 61 -0.29 4.65 0.20
CA VAL A 61 -0.97 5.38 -0.88
C VAL A 61 -2.40 4.88 -1.01
N GLN A 62 -3.40 5.75 -1.06
CA GLN A 62 -4.80 5.34 -1.20
C GLN A 62 -5.04 4.54 -2.48
N LYS A 63 -5.75 3.41 -2.39
CA LYS A 63 -5.89 2.43 -3.49
C LYS A 63 -6.52 3.05 -4.75
N ASP A 64 -7.48 3.96 -4.57
CA ASP A 64 -8.23 4.56 -5.68
C ASP A 64 -7.40 5.51 -6.55
N ILE A 65 -6.29 6.04 -6.00
CA ILE A 65 -5.32 6.86 -6.75
C ILE A 65 -4.09 6.06 -7.19
N ARG A 66 -4.01 4.75 -6.90
CA ARG A 66 -2.90 3.92 -7.39
C ARG A 66 -3.11 3.60 -8.86
N PRO A 67 -2.18 3.98 -9.75
CA PRO A 67 -2.29 3.65 -11.17
C PRO A 67 -2.23 2.13 -11.35
N SER A 68 -3.08 1.61 -12.23
CA SER A 68 -2.91 0.24 -12.73
C SER A 68 -1.60 0.13 -13.50
N SER A 69 -0.94 -1.03 -13.45
CA SER A 69 0.23 -1.32 -14.28
C SER A 69 -0.04 -0.97 -15.77
N ALA A 70 0.97 -0.46 -16.47
CA ALA A 70 0.88 -0.09 -17.88
C ALA A 70 0.46 -1.25 -18.79
N PHE A 71 0.73 -2.50 -18.37
CA PHE A 71 0.36 -3.72 -19.09
C PHE A 71 -0.98 -4.33 -18.63
N SER A 72 -1.68 -3.69 -17.69
CA SER A 72 -2.95 -4.20 -17.18
C SER A 72 -4.08 -4.04 -18.20
N ILE A 73 -4.85 -5.12 -18.40
CA ILE A 73 -6.07 -5.08 -19.21
C ILE A 73 -7.25 -4.43 -18.49
N ASN A 74 -7.14 -4.10 -17.19
CA ASN A 74 -8.28 -3.69 -16.38
C ASN A 74 -8.96 -2.42 -16.90
N VAL A 75 -8.19 -1.37 -17.21
CA VAL A 75 -8.75 -0.10 -17.72
C VAL A 75 -9.26 -0.26 -19.16
N PRO A 76 -8.52 -0.87 -20.11
CA PRO A 76 -9.07 -1.15 -21.44
C PRO A 76 -10.37 -1.97 -21.41
N LEU A 77 -10.42 -3.01 -20.58
CA LEU A 77 -11.59 -3.86 -20.42
C LEU A 77 -12.76 -3.09 -19.82
N TYR A 78 -12.51 -2.27 -18.80
CA TYR A 78 -13.53 -1.40 -18.22
C TYR A 78 -14.08 -0.41 -19.24
N ASN A 79 -13.21 0.24 -20.02
CA ASN A 79 -13.61 1.17 -21.06
C ASN A 79 -14.50 0.51 -22.12
N LEU A 80 -14.20 -0.73 -22.51
CA LEU A 80 -14.96 -1.48 -23.51
C LEU A 80 -16.42 -1.70 -23.08
N PHE A 81 -16.65 -2.04 -21.82
CA PHE A 81 -17.99 -2.39 -21.33
C PHE A 81 -18.76 -1.23 -20.70
N ASN A 82 -18.06 -0.21 -20.20
CA ASN A 82 -18.63 0.84 -19.36
C ASN A 82 -18.60 2.23 -19.98
N THR A 83 -18.41 2.35 -21.30
CA THR A 83 -18.50 3.64 -22.02
C THR A 83 -19.71 3.69 -22.95
N LYS A 84 -20.30 4.87 -23.11
CA LYS A 84 -21.39 5.18 -24.04
C LYS A 84 -21.34 6.66 -24.42
N ASP A 85 -21.55 6.99 -25.69
CA ASP A 85 -21.60 8.38 -26.19
C ASP A 85 -20.38 9.24 -25.79
N GLY A 86 -19.19 8.62 -25.79
CA GLY A 86 -17.94 9.28 -25.43
C GLY A 86 -17.70 9.50 -23.94
N LYS A 87 -18.56 8.98 -23.05
CA LYS A 87 -18.46 9.14 -21.59
C LYS A 87 -18.59 7.79 -20.88
N TYR A 88 -18.21 7.72 -19.60
CA TYR A 88 -18.52 6.56 -18.76
C TYR A 88 -20.02 6.47 -18.45
N LYS A 89 -20.56 5.25 -18.43
CA LYS A 89 -21.92 4.97 -17.99
C LYS A 89 -22.06 5.27 -16.49
N THR A 90 -23.19 5.84 -16.10
CA THR A 90 -23.54 6.07 -14.68
C THR A 90 -24.50 5.01 -14.12
N THR A 91 -25.10 4.20 -14.99
CA THR A 91 -26.04 3.12 -14.66
C THR A 91 -25.67 1.85 -15.41
N ASP A 92 -26.11 0.68 -14.91
CA ASP A 92 -25.83 -0.65 -15.49
C ASP A 92 -24.32 -0.91 -15.75
N ILE A 93 -23.49 -0.56 -14.76
CA ILE A 93 -22.04 -0.75 -14.82
C ILE A 93 -21.73 -2.25 -14.78
N LYS A 94 -21.00 -2.74 -15.77
CA LYS A 94 -20.57 -4.13 -15.86
C LYS A 94 -19.32 -4.37 -15.01
N PRO A 95 -19.20 -5.52 -14.32
CA PRO A 95 -18.11 -5.83 -13.40
C PRO A 95 -16.84 -6.31 -14.14
N PHE A 96 -16.56 -5.78 -15.32
CA PHE A 96 -15.40 -6.16 -16.13
C PHE A 96 -14.31 -5.10 -16.04
N GLY A 97 -13.13 -5.50 -15.59
CA GLY A 97 -12.00 -4.59 -15.40
C GLY A 97 -12.19 -3.65 -14.21
N SER A 98 -11.42 -2.57 -14.17
CA SER A 98 -11.50 -1.54 -13.13
C SER A 98 -11.40 -0.16 -13.76
N PRO A 99 -12.10 0.85 -13.22
CA PRO A 99 -12.00 2.21 -13.71
C PRO A 99 -10.56 2.73 -13.61
N PRO A 100 -10.17 3.72 -14.43
CA PRO A 100 -8.89 4.38 -14.25
C PRO A 100 -8.83 5.09 -12.90
N ALA A 101 -7.65 5.14 -12.29
CA ALA A 101 -7.41 5.89 -11.05
C ALA A 101 -7.60 7.39 -11.32
N ILE A 102 -8.71 7.97 -10.88
CA ILE A 102 -8.98 9.40 -11.03
C ILE A 102 -8.23 10.15 -9.94
N LEU A 103 -7.60 11.27 -10.31
CA LEU A 103 -6.93 12.15 -9.36
C LEU A 103 -7.95 12.72 -8.37
N ASP A 104 -7.69 12.47 -7.10
CA ASP A 104 -8.42 13.06 -5.97
C ASP A 104 -7.41 13.66 -5.00
N SER A 105 -7.44 14.98 -4.84
CA SER A 105 -6.49 15.71 -3.98
C SER A 105 -6.66 15.37 -2.49
N ALA A 106 -7.87 15.03 -2.04
CA ALA A 106 -8.11 14.61 -0.67
C ALA A 106 -7.46 13.24 -0.41
N LEU A 107 -7.56 12.30 -1.35
CA LEU A 107 -6.87 11.01 -1.24
C LEU A 107 -5.34 11.15 -1.30
N VAL A 108 -4.83 12.10 -2.08
CA VAL A 108 -3.39 12.44 -2.08
C VAL A 108 -2.97 12.95 -0.70
N GLU A 109 -3.73 13.88 -0.11
CA GLU A 109 -3.42 14.42 1.23
C GLU A 109 -3.55 13.35 2.34
N ILE A 110 -4.53 12.47 2.26
CA ILE A 110 -4.65 11.31 3.17
C ILE A 110 -3.43 10.40 3.03
N SER A 111 -3.02 10.10 1.80
CA SER A 111 -1.84 9.28 1.53
C SER A 111 -0.56 9.92 2.10
N ARG A 112 -0.38 11.23 1.88
CA ARG A 112 0.74 12.02 2.43
C ARG A 112 0.82 11.89 3.95
N ASN A 113 -0.32 12.09 4.63
CA ASN A 113 -0.41 11.95 6.09
C ASN A 113 -0.12 10.53 6.56
N GLN A 114 -0.59 9.51 5.85
CA GLN A 114 -0.37 8.12 6.22
C GLN A 114 1.09 7.70 6.03
N ILE A 115 1.75 8.13 4.96
CA ILE A 115 3.18 7.91 4.75
C ILE A 115 4.00 8.60 5.86
N GLU A 116 3.65 9.84 6.24
CA GLU A 116 4.32 10.54 7.35
C GLU A 116 4.16 9.78 8.67
N LYS A 117 2.94 9.32 8.99
CA LYS A 117 2.67 8.53 10.20
C LYS A 117 3.43 7.20 10.18
N PHE A 118 3.51 6.54 9.03
CA PHE A 118 4.29 5.32 8.86
C PHE A 118 5.77 5.55 9.17
N LEU A 119 6.38 6.59 8.60
CA LEU A 119 7.78 6.91 8.88
C LEU A 119 8.03 7.19 10.36
N LYS A 120 7.13 7.94 11.02
CA LYS A 120 7.17 8.15 12.47
C LYS A 120 7.07 6.83 13.24
N GLY A 121 6.19 5.93 12.80
CA GLY A 121 6.09 4.56 13.33
C GLY A 121 7.38 3.74 13.16
N LYS A 122 8.20 4.04 12.15
CA LYS A 122 9.53 3.43 11.93
C LYS A 122 10.68 4.20 12.58
N GLY A 123 10.39 5.08 13.54
CA GLY A 123 11.41 5.75 14.36
C GLY A 123 11.96 7.04 13.76
N TYR A 124 11.36 7.54 12.67
CA TYR A 124 11.66 8.86 12.13
C TYR A 124 10.69 9.89 12.71
N PHE A 125 10.81 10.21 14.01
CA PHE A 125 9.83 11.05 14.71
C PHE A 125 9.69 12.46 14.13
N GLN A 126 10.76 12.98 13.54
CA GLN A 126 10.78 14.29 12.88
C GLN A 126 10.30 14.23 11.41
N ALA A 127 9.84 13.07 10.93
CA ALA A 127 9.48 12.91 9.54
C ALA A 127 8.42 13.92 9.09
N LYS A 128 8.66 14.49 7.91
CA LYS A 128 7.72 15.32 7.17
C LYS A 128 7.57 14.79 5.75
N VAL A 129 6.35 14.77 5.25
CA VAL A 129 6.08 14.35 3.87
C VAL A 129 5.29 15.45 3.17
N THR A 130 5.77 15.87 2.00
CA THR A 130 5.08 16.80 1.11
C THR A 130 4.58 16.08 -0.13
N SER A 131 3.49 16.55 -0.72
CA SER A 131 2.97 16.04 -2.00
C SER A 131 2.99 17.11 -3.09
N ASP A 132 3.34 16.72 -4.31
CA ASP A 132 3.28 17.52 -5.53
C ASP A 132 2.44 16.79 -6.57
N ILE A 133 1.65 17.53 -7.34
CA ILE A 133 0.78 16.99 -8.40
C ILE A 133 1.08 17.73 -9.70
N LYS A 134 1.50 17.00 -10.73
CA LYS A 134 1.68 17.53 -12.07
C LYS A 134 0.62 16.97 -12.99
N VAL A 135 -0.11 17.84 -13.69
CA VAL A 135 -1.14 17.44 -14.65
C VAL A 135 -0.75 17.93 -16.04
N ASN A 136 -0.74 17.01 -17.01
CA ASN A 136 -0.58 17.33 -18.42
C ASN A 136 -1.52 16.46 -19.25
N GLU A 137 -2.29 17.04 -20.17
CA GLU A 137 -3.25 16.31 -21.04
C GLU A 137 -4.18 15.34 -20.27
N LYS A 138 -4.72 15.76 -19.12
CA LYS A 138 -5.53 14.93 -18.20
C LYS A 138 -4.79 13.69 -17.65
N LYS A 139 -3.46 13.68 -17.66
CA LYS A 139 -2.62 12.67 -17.01
C LYS A 139 -1.95 13.31 -15.81
N ALA A 140 -2.14 12.73 -14.63
CA ALA A 140 -1.57 13.21 -13.39
C ALA A 140 -0.38 12.34 -12.96
N GLU A 141 0.68 12.99 -12.51
CA GLU A 141 1.76 12.37 -11.75
C GLU A 141 1.71 12.93 -10.32
N VAL A 142 1.63 12.02 -9.34
CA VAL A 142 1.63 12.36 -7.92
C VAL A 142 2.98 11.99 -7.34
N LYS A 143 3.65 12.95 -6.72
CA LYS A 143 4.96 12.75 -6.10
C LYS A 143 4.87 13.05 -4.62
N PHE A 144 5.18 12.06 -3.79
CA PHE A 144 5.43 12.25 -2.37
C PHE A 144 6.92 12.40 -2.15
N LYS A 145 7.34 13.41 -1.39
CA LYS A 145 8.74 13.62 -1.00
C LYS A 145 8.83 13.55 0.51
N ALA A 146 9.56 12.57 1.01
CA ALA A 146 9.84 12.42 2.43
C ALA A 146 11.07 13.23 2.86
N GLN A 147 11.01 13.75 4.08
CA GLN A 147 12.12 14.31 4.83
C GLN A 147 12.12 13.57 6.16
N PRO A 148 12.72 12.38 6.24
CA PRO A 148 12.60 11.51 7.42
C PRO A 148 13.29 12.09 8.67
N GLY A 149 14.40 12.82 8.50
CA GLY A 149 15.24 13.23 9.62
C GLY A 149 16.02 12.05 10.21
N PRO A 150 16.62 12.21 11.42
CA PRO A 150 17.38 11.15 12.05
C PRO A 150 16.49 9.99 12.51
N ALA A 151 17.00 8.76 12.35
CA ALA A 151 16.38 7.58 12.94
C ALA A 151 16.58 7.58 14.46
N SER A 152 15.53 7.21 15.19
CA SER A 152 15.53 7.11 16.65
C SER A 152 15.70 5.65 17.08
N TYR A 153 16.53 5.44 18.10
CA TYR A 153 16.89 4.11 18.60
C TYR A 153 16.49 3.98 20.07
N ILE A 154 16.07 2.78 20.46
CA ILE A 154 15.62 2.50 21.82
C ILE A 154 16.82 2.56 22.76
N ARG A 155 16.86 3.55 23.66
CA ARG A 155 17.94 3.70 24.65
C ARG A 155 17.76 2.79 25.85
N LYS A 156 16.53 2.67 26.35
CA LYS A 156 16.19 1.95 27.58
C LYS A 156 14.79 1.35 27.47
N ILE A 157 14.63 0.14 27.99
CA ILE A 157 13.32 -0.50 28.14
C ILE A 157 13.07 -0.78 29.62
N SER A 158 11.89 -0.42 30.11
CA SER A 158 11.44 -0.73 31.47
C SER A 158 9.94 -0.96 31.48
N ASP A 159 9.47 -1.83 32.37
CA ASP A 159 8.06 -2.07 32.61
C ASP A 159 7.59 -1.48 33.95
N SER A 160 6.28 -1.29 34.05
CA SER A 160 5.57 -0.79 35.24
C SER A 160 4.45 -1.74 35.66
N ILE A 161 4.69 -3.06 35.55
CA ILE A 161 3.64 -4.08 35.79
C ILE A 161 3.35 -4.19 37.29
N PHE A 162 2.20 -3.68 37.74
CA PHE A 162 1.87 -3.62 39.17
C PHE A 162 1.72 -5.00 39.83
N THR A 163 0.96 -5.91 39.21
CA THR A 163 0.62 -7.22 39.79
C THR A 163 1.81 -8.18 39.73
N PRO A 164 2.36 -8.65 40.87
CA PRO A 164 3.56 -9.49 40.88
C PRO A 164 3.45 -10.79 40.07
N GLN A 165 2.28 -11.44 40.09
CA GLN A 165 2.02 -12.69 39.38
C GLN A 165 2.03 -12.48 37.85
N VAL A 166 1.43 -11.39 37.37
CA VAL A 166 1.45 -11.00 35.95
C VAL A 166 2.87 -10.67 35.52
N ARG A 167 3.61 -9.92 36.35
CA ARG A 167 5.00 -9.56 36.09
C ARG A 167 5.89 -10.80 35.96
N ALA A 168 5.72 -11.77 36.86
CA ALA A 168 6.47 -13.03 36.83
C ALA A 168 6.22 -13.83 35.55
N VAL A 169 4.96 -13.97 35.14
CA VAL A 169 4.59 -14.64 33.88
C VAL A 169 5.19 -13.90 32.68
N TYR A 170 5.06 -12.57 32.64
CA TYR A 170 5.62 -11.76 31.56
C TYR A 170 7.14 -11.94 31.43
N HIS A 171 7.91 -11.75 32.50
CA HIS A 171 9.37 -11.86 32.42
C HIS A 171 9.86 -13.26 32.08
N LYS A 172 9.15 -14.30 32.54
CA LYS A 172 9.47 -15.68 32.20
C LYS A 172 9.32 -15.94 30.70
N GLU A 173 8.22 -15.49 30.11
CA GLU A 173 7.88 -15.83 28.72
C GLU A 173 8.46 -14.84 27.69
N LYS A 174 8.72 -13.58 28.08
CA LYS A 174 9.23 -12.50 27.21
C LYS A 174 10.38 -12.91 26.29
N PRO A 175 11.44 -13.59 26.76
CA PRO A 175 12.58 -13.93 25.90
C PRO A 175 12.24 -14.86 24.72
N THR A 176 11.09 -15.54 24.76
CA THR A 176 10.68 -16.49 23.71
C THR A 176 10.07 -15.81 22.48
N PHE A 177 9.64 -14.56 22.61
CA PHE A 177 8.91 -13.87 21.53
C PHE A 177 9.38 -12.43 21.30
N THR A 178 9.92 -11.73 22.30
CA THR A 178 10.13 -10.29 22.17
C THR A 178 11.08 -9.94 21.03
N HIS A 179 10.69 -8.95 20.22
CA HIS A 179 11.58 -8.31 19.26
C HIS A 179 12.27 -7.08 19.87
N LEU A 180 11.88 -6.68 21.09
CA LEU A 180 12.31 -5.43 21.70
C LEU A 180 13.64 -5.59 22.44
N HIS A 181 14.64 -4.81 22.04
CA HIS A 181 15.90 -4.73 22.73
C HIS A 181 16.51 -3.32 22.64
N GLU A 182 17.37 -2.98 23.60
CA GLU A 182 18.10 -1.71 23.56
C GLU A 182 19.01 -1.67 22.33
N GLY A 183 19.14 -0.47 21.74
CA GLY A 183 19.90 -0.23 20.51
C GLY A 183 19.15 -0.51 19.21
N MET A 184 17.96 -1.12 19.22
CA MET A 184 17.17 -1.28 17.98
C MET A 184 16.56 0.06 17.51
N GLN A 185 16.35 0.20 16.21
CA GLN A 185 15.54 1.32 15.69
C GLN A 185 14.10 1.18 16.19
N TYR A 186 13.49 2.28 16.61
CA TYR A 186 12.10 2.28 17.05
C TYR A 186 11.19 1.76 15.93
N ASP A 187 10.28 0.87 16.29
CA ASP A 187 9.29 0.30 15.38
C ASP A 187 7.96 0.03 16.11
N SER A 188 6.92 0.75 15.72
CA SER A 188 5.57 0.61 16.27
C SER A 188 4.95 -0.76 16.02
N ASP A 189 5.37 -1.44 14.95
CA ASP A 189 4.87 -2.78 14.64
C ASP A 189 5.41 -3.81 15.62
N SER A 190 6.68 -3.67 16.03
CA SER A 190 7.29 -4.47 17.10
C SER A 190 6.55 -4.31 18.44
N LEU A 191 6.10 -3.09 18.79
CA LEU A 191 5.26 -2.86 19.97
C LEU A 191 3.88 -3.52 19.85
N SER A 192 3.27 -3.44 18.66
CA SER A 192 1.97 -4.08 18.41
C SER A 192 2.05 -5.60 18.46
N TYR A 193 3.13 -6.17 17.93
CA TYR A 193 3.44 -7.59 18.05
C TYR A 193 3.62 -7.98 19.53
N GLU A 194 4.43 -7.24 20.29
CA GLU A 194 4.63 -7.47 21.73
C GLU A 194 3.29 -7.49 22.48
N ARG A 195 2.38 -6.54 22.19
CA ARG A 195 1.01 -6.50 22.76
C ARG A 195 0.23 -7.79 22.51
N ASP A 196 0.26 -8.28 21.27
CA ASP A 196 -0.47 -9.49 20.90
C ASP A 196 0.12 -10.75 21.55
N GLN A 197 1.45 -10.83 21.67
CA GLN A 197 2.11 -11.94 22.35
C GLN A 197 1.79 -11.94 23.85
N ILE A 198 1.87 -10.77 24.51
CA ILE A 198 1.52 -10.63 25.93
C ILE A 198 0.06 -11.06 26.14
N TYR A 199 -0.87 -10.57 25.32
CA TYR A 199 -2.28 -10.98 25.39
C TYR A 199 -2.43 -12.51 25.30
N ARG A 200 -1.78 -13.14 24.32
CA ARG A 200 -1.84 -14.60 24.15
C ARG A 200 -1.31 -15.34 25.37
N ILE A 201 -0.13 -14.97 25.85
CA ILE A 201 0.54 -15.61 27.00
C ILE A 201 -0.30 -15.48 28.26
N MET A 202 -0.90 -14.30 28.50
CA MET A 202 -1.77 -14.12 29.67
C MET A 202 -3.01 -15.02 29.58
N LYS A 203 -3.63 -15.12 28.41
CA LYS A 203 -4.76 -16.05 28.20
C LYS A 203 -4.36 -17.51 28.41
N GLU A 204 -3.20 -17.92 27.91
CA GLU A 204 -2.66 -19.29 28.07
C GLU A 204 -2.29 -19.62 29.52
N ASN A 205 -1.96 -18.61 30.33
CA ASN A 205 -1.66 -18.75 31.76
C ASN A 205 -2.87 -18.51 32.67
N GLY A 206 -4.10 -18.63 32.15
CA GLY A 206 -5.33 -18.63 32.95
C GLY A 206 -5.92 -17.25 33.26
N TYR A 207 -5.33 -16.16 32.75
CA TYR A 207 -5.90 -14.82 32.89
C TYR A 207 -7.01 -14.60 31.86
N TYR A 208 -8.18 -15.23 32.09
CA TYR A 208 -9.28 -15.27 31.12
C TYR A 208 -9.83 -13.88 30.75
N GLU A 209 -9.89 -12.94 31.68
CA GLU A 209 -10.39 -11.59 31.43
C GLU A 209 -9.31 -10.61 30.95
N PHE A 210 -8.09 -11.08 30.68
CA PHE A 210 -7.03 -10.23 30.16
C PHE A 210 -7.36 -9.75 28.74
N LEU A 211 -7.36 -8.43 28.53
CA LEU A 211 -7.66 -7.81 27.23
C LEU A 211 -6.42 -7.09 26.69
N ARG A 212 -6.28 -7.05 25.35
CA ARG A 212 -5.19 -6.31 24.67
C ARG A 212 -5.00 -4.86 25.17
N PRO A 213 -6.06 -4.07 25.43
CA PRO A 213 -5.91 -2.69 25.92
C PRO A 213 -5.25 -2.56 27.31
N PHE A 214 -5.08 -3.65 28.06
CA PHE A 214 -4.33 -3.61 29.32
C PHE A 214 -2.81 -3.50 29.11
N VAL A 215 -2.33 -3.70 27.88
CA VAL A 215 -0.91 -3.53 27.53
C VAL A 215 -0.73 -2.20 26.82
N ASN A 216 -0.14 -1.25 27.54
CA ASN A 216 0.16 0.11 27.08
C ASN A 216 1.68 0.30 26.98
N PHE A 217 2.10 1.14 26.03
CA PHE A 217 3.50 1.52 25.84
C PHE A 217 3.60 3.03 25.89
N ASP A 218 4.43 3.52 26.80
CA ASP A 218 4.77 4.94 26.89
C ASP A 218 6.09 5.18 26.16
N VAL A 219 6.03 5.92 25.05
CA VAL A 219 7.20 6.29 24.25
C VAL A 219 7.62 7.69 24.66
N ILE A 220 8.77 7.79 25.32
CA ILE A 220 9.33 9.07 25.78
C ILE A 220 10.44 9.45 24.81
N GLU A 221 10.18 10.48 24.00
CA GLU A 221 11.19 11.11 23.16
C GLU A 221 12.12 11.95 24.06
N THR A 222 13.42 11.67 24.03
CA THR A 222 14.47 12.36 24.81
C THR A 222 15.56 12.92 23.91
#